data_AF-A0A7V8AYL8-F1
#
_entry.id   AF-A0A7V8AYL8-F1
#
_cell.length_a   1.000
_cell.length_b   1.000
_cell.length_c   1.000
_cell.angle_alpha   90.00
_cell.angle_beta   90.00
_cell.angle_gamma   90.00
#
_symmetry.space_group_name_H-M   'P 1'
#
loop_
_entity.id
_entity.type
_entity.pdbx_description
1 polymer ?
#
loop_
_entity_poly.entity_id
_entity_poly.type
_entity_poly.pdbx_seq_one_letter_code
_entity_poly.pdbx_strand_id
1 'polypeptide(L)'
;MPLMPLPLLRPAHERNDVINSRIHLGMTSPQMPAHERNLELFKRIESAENHLAELQKNPGHASGGLRHWHRIASDARNDLIMANQGLVAAMVGKYAKFGLEKKDLMHEGTIGLIKAIEKFDYRRGFRLSTYATPWIQQAMSRAISKQARTIRIPEGQLKALRELKVVVERLCKDFSYEPSAEEIAWAMDLPLGRVRSLLAMDRQTLSMNALVGDADGATIIDFIADPSVVHPAESMDTSVHLKWLHDAAKMLTHRELAVLKLRFGLGNECKHTLEEIGSEFGISGERVRQILADAVETIRSFVKSKGQSKPVMNKMTAAANPCGDAAAPASTTSGKPKTAGLAMRSVESNPNHHIWNNNGIWFCNLMVKSAAGQSKRIRESLHTKNVDEARMRRDAMIRLHSTQSSIAA
;
A
#
# COMPACT_ATOMS: atom_id res chain seq x y z
N MET A 1 -34.54 9.82 -38.61
CA MET A 1 -34.89 10.22 -37.22
C MET A 1 -33.65 10.84 -36.58
N PRO A 2 -33.66 12.11 -36.16
CA PRO A 2 -32.52 12.72 -35.51
C PRO A 2 -32.46 12.27 -34.03
N LEU A 3 -31.24 12.05 -33.55
CA LEU A 3 -30.92 11.72 -32.16
C LEU A 3 -31.32 12.89 -31.25
N MET A 4 -32.17 12.63 -30.24
CA MET A 4 -32.49 13.61 -29.21
C MET A 4 -31.25 13.88 -28.33
N PRO A 5 -30.98 15.14 -27.97
CA PRO A 5 -29.87 15.48 -27.07
C PRO A 5 -30.24 15.15 -25.61
N LEU A 6 -29.28 14.60 -24.87
CA LEU A 6 -29.35 14.43 -23.42
C LEU A 6 -29.57 15.79 -22.74
N PRO A 7 -30.48 15.90 -21.74
CA PRO A 7 -30.72 17.17 -21.07
C PRO A 7 -29.49 17.57 -20.24
N LEU A 8 -29.00 18.79 -20.51
CA LEU A 8 -27.90 19.43 -19.79
C LEU A 8 -28.16 19.46 -18.28
N LEU A 9 -27.21 18.92 -17.50
CA LEU A 9 -27.22 18.94 -16.04
C LEU A 9 -27.13 20.37 -15.52
N ARG A 10 -28.19 20.87 -14.86
CA ARG A 10 -28.19 22.18 -14.17
C ARG A 10 -27.20 22.22 -12.98
N PRO A 11 -26.66 23.41 -12.64
CA PRO A 11 -25.67 23.60 -11.58
C PRO A 11 -26.17 23.20 -10.17
N ALA A 12 -25.23 22.86 -9.29
CA ALA A 12 -25.48 22.13 -8.03
C ALA A 12 -26.28 22.90 -6.96
N HIS A 13 -26.32 24.23 -7.00
CA HIS A 13 -27.01 25.04 -5.98
C HIS A 13 -28.54 24.96 -6.12
N GLU A 14 -29.07 24.87 -7.35
CA GLU A 14 -30.52 24.71 -7.59
C GLU A 14 -31.02 23.28 -7.24
N ARG A 15 -30.13 22.28 -7.15
CA ARG A 15 -30.53 20.89 -6.87
C ARG A 15 -30.97 20.69 -5.42
N ASN A 16 -30.37 21.42 -4.47
CA ASN A 16 -30.79 21.37 -3.07
C ASN A 16 -32.18 22.00 -2.90
N ASP A 17 -32.51 23.04 -3.67
CA ASP A 17 -33.84 23.63 -3.70
C ASP A 17 -34.86 22.71 -4.38
N VAL A 18 -34.47 21.90 -5.37
CA VAL A 18 -35.34 20.86 -5.94
C VAL A 18 -35.57 19.70 -4.96
N ILE A 19 -34.57 19.28 -4.18
CA ILE A 19 -34.74 18.24 -3.14
C ILE A 19 -35.66 18.77 -2.03
N ASN A 20 -35.44 20.00 -1.56
CA ASN A 20 -36.26 20.62 -0.52
C ASN A 20 -37.68 20.99 -1.02
N SER A 21 -37.82 21.47 -2.26
CA SER A 21 -39.13 21.77 -2.85
C SER A 21 -39.92 20.50 -3.19
N ARG A 22 -39.28 19.39 -3.54
CA ARG A 22 -39.96 18.11 -3.80
C ARG A 22 -40.36 17.38 -2.51
N ILE A 23 -39.68 17.65 -1.39
CA ILE A 23 -40.18 17.32 -0.03
C ILE A 23 -41.45 18.12 0.31
N HIS A 24 -41.68 19.27 -0.33
CA HIS A 24 -42.89 20.10 -0.14
C HIS A 24 -43.99 19.93 -1.21
N LEU A 25 -43.70 19.41 -2.41
CA LEU A 25 -44.65 19.38 -3.55
C LEU A 25 -45.14 17.99 -3.98
N GLY A 26 -44.86 16.93 -3.23
CA GLY A 26 -45.32 15.57 -3.55
C GLY A 26 -46.18 14.97 -2.45
N MET A 27 -47.50 14.99 -2.65
CA MET A 27 -48.55 14.35 -1.86
C MET A 27 -48.12 13.05 -1.14
N THR A 28 -47.79 13.16 0.14
CA THR A 28 -48.21 12.21 1.18
C THR A 28 -48.55 13.05 2.40
N SER A 29 -49.77 12.87 2.90
CA SER A 29 -50.31 13.59 4.05
C SER A 29 -49.27 13.70 5.18
N PRO A 30 -49.05 14.88 5.80
CA PRO A 30 -48.05 15.11 6.86
C PRO A 30 -48.32 14.34 8.17
N GLN A 31 -49.20 13.32 8.16
CA GLN A 31 -49.63 12.56 9.33
C GLN A 31 -49.20 11.08 9.32
N MET A 32 -48.75 10.51 8.20
CA MET A 32 -48.45 9.07 8.15
C MET A 32 -47.03 8.75 8.66
N PRO A 33 -46.90 7.87 9.68
CA PRO A 33 -45.63 7.33 10.14
C PRO A 33 -44.79 6.79 8.98
N ALA A 34 -43.47 7.00 9.03
CA ALA A 34 -42.56 6.58 7.95
C ALA A 34 -42.65 5.09 7.60
N HIS A 35 -42.94 4.24 8.59
CA HIS A 35 -43.11 2.80 8.38
C HIS A 35 -44.39 2.44 7.61
N GLU A 36 -45.50 3.14 7.84
CA GLU A 36 -46.77 2.96 7.14
C GLU A 36 -46.66 3.44 5.69
N ARG A 37 -46.06 4.61 5.45
CA ARG A 37 -45.77 5.09 4.09
C ARG A 37 -44.90 4.10 3.30
N ASN A 38 -43.84 3.58 3.92
CA ASN A 38 -42.99 2.59 3.27
C ASN A 38 -43.78 1.31 2.92
N LEU A 39 -44.66 0.85 3.81
CA LEU A 39 -45.51 -0.32 3.56
C LEU A 39 -46.45 -0.12 2.36
N GLU A 40 -47.08 1.05 2.26
CA GLU A 40 -47.94 1.41 1.13
C GLU A 40 -47.16 1.42 -0.20
N LEU A 41 -45.97 2.02 -0.20
CA LEU A 41 -45.09 2.05 -1.38
C LEU A 41 -44.65 0.64 -1.79
N PHE A 42 -44.31 -0.25 -0.84
CA PHE A 42 -43.98 -1.64 -1.14
C PHE A 42 -45.16 -2.40 -1.77
N LYS A 43 -46.38 -2.23 -1.25
CA LYS A 43 -47.59 -2.84 -1.83
C LYS A 43 -47.85 -2.33 -3.25
N ARG A 44 -47.60 -1.04 -3.51
CA ARG A 44 -47.75 -0.42 -4.83
C ARG A 44 -46.72 -0.92 -5.84
N ILE A 45 -45.50 -1.19 -5.39
CA ILE A 45 -44.46 -1.82 -6.23
C ILE A 45 -44.89 -3.25 -6.58
N GLU A 46 -45.28 -4.05 -5.58
CA GLU A 46 -45.68 -5.45 -5.79
C GLU A 46 -46.92 -5.57 -6.69
N SER A 47 -47.92 -4.70 -6.55
CA SER A 47 -49.09 -4.72 -7.43
C SER A 47 -48.73 -4.38 -8.88
N ALA A 48 -47.86 -3.40 -9.10
CA ALA A 48 -47.37 -3.05 -10.43
C ALA A 48 -46.53 -4.19 -11.04
N GLU A 49 -45.69 -4.86 -10.25
CA GLU A 49 -44.90 -6.02 -10.67
C GLU A 49 -45.77 -7.24 -11.02
N ASN A 50 -46.84 -7.48 -10.26
CA ASN A 50 -47.80 -8.55 -10.56
C ASN A 50 -48.53 -8.31 -11.89
N HIS A 51 -49.00 -7.08 -12.12
CA HIS A 51 -49.62 -6.72 -13.41
C HIS A 51 -48.61 -6.81 -14.57
N LEU A 52 -47.35 -6.44 -14.36
CA LEU A 52 -46.30 -6.64 -15.34
C LEU A 52 -46.10 -8.13 -15.66
N ALA A 53 -46.10 -9.00 -14.65
CA ALA A 53 -45.96 -10.45 -14.82
C ALA A 53 -47.16 -11.08 -15.55
N GLU A 54 -48.39 -10.62 -15.29
CA GLU A 54 -49.59 -11.05 -16.01
C GLU A 54 -49.54 -10.66 -17.50
N LEU A 55 -49.13 -9.44 -17.80
CA LEU A 55 -48.98 -8.94 -19.17
C LEU A 55 -47.89 -9.68 -19.94
N GLN A 56 -46.81 -10.11 -19.27
CA GLN A 56 -45.77 -10.93 -19.88
C GLN A 56 -46.26 -12.34 -20.27
N LYS A 57 -47.20 -12.92 -19.51
CA LYS A 57 -47.79 -14.23 -19.82
C LYS A 57 -48.74 -14.18 -21.03
N ASN A 58 -49.39 -13.04 -21.27
CA ASN A 58 -50.32 -12.82 -22.37
C ASN A 58 -49.85 -11.70 -23.33
N PRO A 59 -48.86 -11.96 -24.20
CA PRO A 59 -48.20 -10.92 -25.01
C PRO A 59 -49.05 -10.35 -26.16
N GLY A 60 -50.26 -10.87 -26.40
CA GLY A 60 -51.03 -10.60 -27.62
C GLY A 60 -51.53 -9.16 -27.82
N HIS A 61 -51.67 -8.32 -26.77
CA HIS A 61 -52.42 -7.05 -26.87
C HIS A 61 -51.93 -5.87 -25.98
N ALA A 62 -50.67 -5.81 -25.53
CA ALA A 62 -50.33 -4.92 -24.41
C ALA A 62 -49.04 -4.07 -24.48
N SER A 63 -48.57 -3.66 -25.66
CA SER A 63 -47.38 -2.79 -25.77
C SER A 63 -47.53 -1.43 -25.05
N GLY A 64 -48.76 -0.92 -24.91
CA GLY A 64 -49.07 0.31 -24.16
C GLY A 64 -49.15 0.09 -22.64
N GLY A 65 -49.76 -1.02 -22.20
CA GLY A 65 -49.89 -1.38 -20.79
C GLY A 65 -48.54 -1.68 -20.13
N LEU A 66 -47.62 -2.32 -20.86
CA LEU A 66 -46.31 -2.68 -20.33
C LEU A 66 -45.48 -1.45 -19.93
N ARG A 67 -45.45 -0.41 -20.77
CA ARG A 67 -44.73 0.84 -20.47
C ARG A 67 -45.37 1.60 -19.30
N HIS A 68 -46.70 1.59 -19.24
CA HIS A 68 -47.46 2.26 -18.18
C HIS A 68 -47.14 1.66 -16.80
N TRP A 69 -47.27 0.34 -16.65
CA TRP A 69 -46.99 -0.33 -15.38
C TRP A 69 -45.50 -0.30 -15.00
N HIS A 70 -44.61 -0.37 -15.99
CA HIS A 70 -43.17 -0.19 -15.74
C HIS A 70 -42.86 1.21 -15.20
N ARG A 71 -43.54 2.24 -15.72
CA ARG A 71 -43.41 3.61 -15.20
C ARG A 71 -43.93 3.71 -13.78
N ILE A 72 -45.10 3.15 -13.49
CA ILE A 72 -45.67 3.13 -12.13
C ILE A 72 -44.74 2.43 -11.13
N ALA A 73 -44.22 1.26 -11.48
CA ALA A 73 -43.28 0.52 -10.64
C ALA A 73 -41.99 1.33 -10.40
N SER A 74 -41.44 1.94 -11.45
CA SER A 74 -40.25 2.79 -11.35
C SER A 74 -40.49 4.03 -10.51
N ASP A 75 -41.63 4.70 -10.67
CA ASP A 75 -41.98 5.91 -9.93
C ASP A 75 -42.19 5.57 -8.44
N ALA A 76 -42.94 4.51 -8.13
CA ALA A 76 -43.12 4.05 -6.75
C ALA A 76 -41.81 3.65 -6.07
N ARG A 77 -40.89 3.03 -6.82
CA ARG A 77 -39.53 2.71 -6.34
C ARG A 77 -38.71 3.96 -6.08
N ASN A 78 -38.77 4.96 -6.97
CA ASN A 78 -38.08 6.23 -6.79
C ASN A 78 -38.62 6.98 -5.57
N ASP A 79 -39.94 7.02 -5.39
CA ASP A 79 -40.59 7.63 -4.23
C ASP A 79 -40.14 6.96 -2.93
N LEU A 80 -40.04 5.62 -2.91
CA LEU A 80 -39.55 4.86 -1.77
C LEU A 80 -38.08 5.18 -1.46
N ILE A 81 -37.22 5.30 -2.47
CA ILE A 81 -35.82 5.69 -2.30
C ILE A 81 -35.76 7.11 -1.72
N MET A 82 -36.45 8.07 -2.34
CA MET A 82 -36.46 9.48 -1.93
C MET A 82 -36.98 9.67 -0.49
N ALA A 83 -38.06 8.98 -0.12
CA ALA A 83 -38.63 9.03 1.23
C ALA A 83 -37.63 8.59 2.31
N ASN A 84 -36.67 7.73 1.97
CA ASN A 84 -35.68 7.18 2.89
C ASN A 84 -34.26 7.78 2.70
N GLN A 85 -34.07 8.75 1.80
CA GLN A 85 -32.78 9.44 1.63
C GLN A 85 -32.30 10.15 2.91
N GLY A 86 -33.24 10.64 3.74
CA GLY A 86 -32.91 11.25 5.03
C GLY A 86 -32.17 10.31 5.99
N LEU A 87 -32.44 9.00 5.92
CA LEU A 87 -31.70 7.99 6.70
C LEU A 87 -30.23 7.94 6.27
N VAL A 88 -29.97 7.98 4.97
CA VAL A 88 -28.60 8.00 4.42
C VAL A 88 -27.88 9.28 4.85
N ALA A 89 -28.54 10.44 4.74
CA ALA A 89 -28.00 11.73 5.18
C ALA A 89 -27.59 11.74 6.65
N ALA A 90 -28.42 11.17 7.54
CA ALA A 90 -28.12 11.05 8.96
C ALA A 90 -26.88 10.17 9.23
N MET A 91 -26.60 9.20 8.36
CA MET A 91 -25.46 8.28 8.52
C MET A 91 -24.14 8.88 7.98
N VAL A 92 -24.19 9.69 6.91
CA VAL A 92 -23.00 10.23 6.24
C VAL A 92 -22.11 11.04 7.19
N GLY A 93 -22.68 11.77 8.15
CA GLY A 93 -21.91 12.57 9.12
C GLY A 93 -20.84 11.76 9.86
N LYS A 94 -21.09 10.48 10.15
CA LYS A 94 -20.13 9.58 10.84
C LYS A 94 -18.95 9.17 9.95
N TYR A 95 -19.15 9.17 8.63
CA TYR A 95 -18.20 8.67 7.64
C TYR A 95 -17.43 9.78 6.89
N ALA A 96 -17.89 11.03 6.98
CA ALA A 96 -17.25 12.18 6.36
C ALA A 96 -15.80 12.42 6.82
N LYS A 97 -15.42 11.94 8.01
CA LYS A 97 -14.07 12.08 8.58
C LYS A 97 -12.99 11.24 7.88
N PHE A 98 -13.37 10.34 6.96
CA PHE A 98 -12.45 9.39 6.34
C PHE A 98 -11.93 9.82 4.95
N GLY A 99 -12.07 11.10 4.58
CA GLY A 99 -11.41 11.68 3.41
C GLY A 99 -12.17 11.60 2.08
N LEU A 100 -13.38 11.03 2.06
CA LEU A 100 -14.26 11.05 0.88
C LEU A 100 -15.25 12.23 0.96
N GLU A 101 -15.59 12.84 -0.18
CA GLU A 101 -16.55 13.94 -0.22
C GLU A 101 -17.93 13.48 0.31
N LYS A 102 -18.62 14.34 1.06
CA LYS A 102 -19.97 14.05 1.58
C LYS A 102 -20.94 13.67 0.47
N LYS A 103 -20.86 14.31 -0.71
CA LYS A 103 -21.71 14.00 -1.86
C LYS A 103 -21.49 12.58 -2.38
N ASP A 104 -20.23 12.15 -2.46
CA ASP A 104 -19.88 10.80 -2.90
C ASP A 104 -20.34 9.74 -1.90
N LEU A 105 -20.16 10.01 -0.59
CA LEU A 105 -20.70 9.15 0.46
C LEU A 105 -22.23 9.03 0.41
N MET A 106 -22.94 10.13 0.12
CA MET A 106 -24.39 10.11 -0.07
C MET A 106 -24.80 9.24 -1.24
N HIS A 107 -24.12 9.35 -2.38
CA HIS A 107 -24.42 8.54 -3.56
C HIS A 107 -24.17 7.05 -3.29
N GLU A 108 -23.02 6.70 -2.74
CA GLU A 108 -22.66 5.31 -2.42
C GLU A 108 -23.57 4.72 -1.34
N GLY A 109 -23.95 5.52 -0.34
CA GLY A 109 -24.96 5.14 0.66
C GLY A 109 -26.33 4.89 0.04
N THR A 110 -26.73 5.69 -0.95
CA THR A 110 -27.99 5.50 -1.70
C THR A 110 -27.97 4.20 -2.50
N ILE A 111 -26.83 3.84 -3.09
CA ILE A 111 -26.67 2.52 -3.76
C ILE A 111 -26.84 1.38 -2.74
N GLY A 112 -26.34 1.55 -1.51
CA GLY A 112 -26.58 0.60 -0.42
C GLY A 112 -28.06 0.48 -0.03
N LEU A 113 -28.76 1.61 0.07
CA LEU A 113 -30.20 1.65 0.34
C LEU A 113 -31.02 0.95 -0.76
N ILE A 114 -30.70 1.17 -2.03
CA ILE A 114 -31.37 0.53 -3.16
C ILE A 114 -31.25 -1.00 -3.04
N LYS A 115 -30.07 -1.53 -2.73
CA LYS A 115 -29.84 -2.97 -2.52
C LYS A 115 -30.59 -3.52 -1.32
N ALA A 116 -30.76 -2.73 -0.27
CA ALA A 116 -31.56 -3.11 0.87
C ALA A 116 -33.04 -3.23 0.50
N ILE A 117 -33.57 -2.25 -0.24
CA ILE A 117 -34.96 -2.23 -0.71
C ILE A 117 -35.27 -3.46 -1.58
N GLU A 118 -34.36 -3.84 -2.49
CA GLU A 118 -34.52 -5.02 -3.36
C GLU A 118 -34.66 -6.34 -2.59
N LYS A 119 -34.04 -6.44 -1.42
CA LYS A 119 -34.01 -7.68 -0.61
C LYS A 119 -34.92 -7.64 0.60
N PHE A 120 -35.59 -6.52 0.83
CA PHE A 120 -36.41 -6.31 2.00
C PHE A 120 -37.77 -6.96 1.81
N ASP A 121 -38.19 -7.74 2.80
CA ASP A 121 -39.51 -8.37 2.85
C ASP A 121 -40.35 -7.67 3.92
N TYR A 122 -41.34 -6.91 3.46
CA TYR A 122 -42.22 -6.11 4.33
C TYR A 122 -43.18 -6.98 5.16
N ARG A 123 -43.42 -8.24 4.76
CA ARG A 123 -44.36 -9.15 5.45
C ARG A 123 -43.83 -9.62 6.80
N ARG A 124 -42.52 -9.49 7.03
CA ARG A 124 -41.85 -9.87 8.28
C ARG A 124 -42.07 -8.90 9.43
N GLY A 125 -42.71 -7.76 9.21
CA GLY A 125 -43.08 -6.80 10.26
C GLY A 125 -41.90 -5.99 10.85
N PHE A 126 -40.70 -6.07 10.27
CA PHE A 126 -39.56 -5.24 10.67
C PHE A 126 -39.58 -3.89 9.94
N ARG A 127 -38.97 -2.86 10.55
CA ARG A 127 -38.81 -1.55 9.90
C ARG A 127 -37.71 -1.61 8.85
N LEU A 128 -37.92 -0.94 7.70
CA LEU A 128 -36.93 -0.84 6.63
C LEU A 128 -35.59 -0.26 7.13
N SER A 129 -35.61 0.73 8.02
CA SER A 129 -34.41 1.37 8.55
C SER A 129 -33.49 0.38 9.27
N THR A 130 -34.06 -0.56 10.04
CA THR A 130 -33.31 -1.63 10.73
C THR A 130 -32.57 -2.51 9.72
N TYR A 131 -33.25 -2.91 8.64
CA TYR A 131 -32.66 -3.76 7.61
C TYR A 131 -31.67 -3.02 6.71
N ALA A 132 -31.96 -1.77 6.36
CA ALA A 132 -31.16 -0.98 5.43
C ALA A 132 -29.83 -0.50 6.03
N THR A 133 -29.77 -0.29 7.34
CA THR A 133 -28.58 0.28 8.00
C THR A 133 -27.29 -0.50 7.69
N PRO A 134 -27.19 -1.84 7.84
CA PRO A 134 -25.99 -2.59 7.47
C PRO A 134 -25.59 -2.46 5.99
N TRP A 135 -26.56 -2.45 5.07
CA TRP A 135 -26.30 -2.29 3.64
C TRP A 135 -25.74 -0.91 3.30
N ILE A 136 -26.30 0.14 3.91
CA ILE A 136 -25.82 1.51 3.74
C ILE A 136 -24.39 1.65 4.31
N GLN A 137 -24.14 1.14 5.52
CA GLN A 137 -22.80 1.16 6.13
C GLN A 137 -21.77 0.40 5.30
N GLN A 138 -22.13 -0.78 4.79
CA GLN A 138 -21.25 -1.59 3.96
C GLN A 138 -20.91 -0.88 2.65
N ALA A 139 -21.90 -0.27 1.98
CA ALA A 139 -21.68 0.47 0.74
C ALA A 139 -20.73 1.66 0.97
N MET A 140 -20.98 2.48 2.00
CA MET A 140 -20.11 3.61 2.35
C MET A 140 -18.70 3.15 2.75
N SER A 141 -18.58 2.14 3.62
CA SER A 141 -17.26 1.61 4.03
C SER A 141 -16.48 1.06 2.85
N ARG A 142 -17.17 0.43 1.88
CA ARG A 142 -16.54 -0.09 0.67
C ARG A 142 -16.09 1.06 -0.23
N ALA A 143 -16.91 2.09 -0.43
CA ALA A 143 -16.54 3.28 -1.20
C ALA A 143 -15.29 3.96 -0.64
N ILE A 144 -15.26 4.19 0.69
CA ILE A 144 -14.10 4.75 1.39
C ILE A 144 -12.86 3.90 1.13
N SER A 145 -12.95 2.58 1.30
CA SER A 145 -11.79 1.72 1.06
C SER A 145 -11.28 1.76 -0.38
N LYS A 146 -12.17 2.06 -1.34
CA LYS A 146 -11.82 2.08 -2.76
C LYS A 146 -11.28 3.41 -3.25
N GLN A 147 -11.79 4.52 -2.74
CA GLN A 147 -11.63 5.85 -3.33
C GLN A 147 -10.96 6.87 -2.38
N ALA A 148 -10.99 6.65 -1.06
CA ALA A 148 -10.57 7.69 -0.11
C ALA A 148 -9.06 7.95 -0.05
N ARG A 149 -8.23 7.10 -0.67
CA ARG A 149 -6.77 7.27 -0.71
C ARG A 149 -6.31 7.44 -2.15
N THR A 150 -5.38 8.37 -2.36
CA THR A 150 -4.70 8.61 -3.65
C THR A 150 -4.06 7.33 -4.20
N ILE A 151 -3.38 6.59 -3.32
CA ILE A 151 -2.84 5.26 -3.64
C ILE A 151 -3.80 4.24 -3.04
N ARG A 152 -4.46 3.47 -3.91
CA ARG A 152 -5.44 2.45 -3.53
C ARG A 152 -4.77 1.33 -2.73
N ILE A 153 -5.35 1.03 -1.57
CA ILE A 153 -4.94 -0.10 -0.72
C ILE A 153 -6.03 -1.18 -0.76
N PRO A 154 -5.69 -2.48 -0.95
CA PRO A 154 -6.67 -3.56 -0.89
C PRO A 154 -7.41 -3.66 0.46
N GLU A 155 -8.67 -4.08 0.43
CA GLU A 155 -9.55 -4.13 1.62
C GLU A 155 -8.96 -4.94 2.80
N GLY A 156 -8.32 -6.07 2.51
CA GLY A 156 -7.67 -6.90 3.54
C GLY A 156 -6.51 -6.21 4.24
N GLN A 157 -5.72 -5.42 3.51
CA GLN A 157 -4.62 -4.63 4.09
C GLN A 157 -5.18 -3.47 4.92
N LEU A 158 -6.25 -2.81 4.46
CA LEU A 158 -6.92 -1.75 5.21
C LEU A 158 -7.53 -2.27 6.53
N LYS A 159 -8.06 -3.50 6.53
CA LYS A 159 -8.55 -4.16 7.76
C LYS A 159 -7.42 -4.35 8.76
N ALA A 160 -6.31 -4.96 8.33
CA ALA A 160 -5.12 -5.15 9.18
C ALA A 160 -4.57 -3.82 9.71
N LEU A 161 -4.60 -2.76 8.89
CA LEU A 161 -4.17 -1.43 9.30
C LEU A 161 -5.10 -0.82 10.36
N ARG A 162 -6.42 -0.99 10.24
CA ARG A 162 -7.37 -0.53 11.28
C ARG A 162 -7.17 -1.27 12.60
N GLU A 163 -6.97 -2.59 12.54
CA GLU A 163 -6.65 -3.40 13.73
C GLU A 163 -5.35 -2.94 14.39
N LEU A 164 -4.33 -2.66 13.57
CA LEU A 164 -3.07 -2.09 14.05
C LEU A 164 -3.28 -0.75 14.77
N LYS A 165 -4.06 0.18 14.21
CA LYS A 165 -4.34 1.47 14.87
C LYS A 165 -5.02 1.32 16.22
N VAL A 166 -6.01 0.41 16.31
CA VAL A 166 -6.68 0.12 17.59
C VAL A 166 -5.71 -0.42 18.62
N VAL A 167 -4.80 -1.31 18.22
CA VAL A 167 -3.76 -1.86 19.12
C VAL A 167 -2.76 -0.79 19.52
N VAL A 168 -2.30 0.05 18.59
CA VAL A 168 -1.40 1.18 18.88
C VAL A 168 -2.04 2.14 19.87
N GLU A 169 -3.29 2.56 19.64
CA GLU A 169 -4.03 3.44 20.56
C GLU A 169 -4.20 2.80 21.95
N ARG A 170 -4.43 1.48 22.01
CA ARG A 170 -4.52 0.75 23.29
C ARG A 170 -3.17 0.73 24.01
N LEU A 171 -2.09 0.37 23.32
CA LEU A 171 -0.74 0.32 23.90
C LEU A 171 -0.29 1.72 24.35
N CYS A 172 -0.58 2.75 23.57
CA CYS A 172 -0.25 4.13 23.92
C CYS A 172 -1.00 4.57 25.19
N LYS A 173 -2.25 4.12 25.40
CA LYS A 173 -2.99 4.34 26.66
C LYS A 173 -2.42 3.56 27.84
N ASP A 174 -2.04 2.30 27.63
CA ASP A 174 -1.54 1.43 28.70
C ASP A 174 -0.14 1.86 29.18
N PHE A 175 0.69 2.36 28.27
CA PHE A 175 2.10 2.65 28.54
C PHE A 175 2.47 4.15 28.56
N SER A 176 1.55 5.04 28.16
CA SER A 176 1.77 6.50 28.10
C SER A 176 2.94 6.94 27.21
N TYR A 177 3.37 6.12 26.25
CA TYR A 177 4.36 6.47 25.23
C TYR A 177 4.02 5.78 23.89
N GLU A 178 4.62 6.27 22.79
CA GLU A 178 4.41 5.72 21.45
C GLU A 178 5.05 4.31 21.31
N PRO A 179 4.26 3.25 21.05
CA PRO A 179 4.77 1.88 21.05
C PRO A 179 5.74 1.61 19.89
N SER A 180 6.81 0.86 20.16
CA SER A 180 7.75 0.43 19.11
C SER A 180 7.11 -0.59 18.16
N ALA A 181 7.60 -0.67 16.92
CA ALA A 181 7.14 -1.67 15.94
C ALA A 181 7.27 -3.13 16.46
N GLU A 182 8.24 -3.39 17.32
CA GLU A 182 8.44 -4.69 17.96
C GLU A 182 7.38 -4.99 19.04
N GLU A 183 6.99 -3.96 19.81
CA GLU A 183 5.93 -4.06 20.81
C GLU A 183 4.57 -4.28 20.14
N ILE A 184 4.31 -3.58 19.04
CA ILE A 184 3.10 -3.75 18.22
C ILE A 184 3.05 -5.15 17.62
N ALA A 185 4.16 -5.64 17.04
CA ALA A 185 4.26 -6.98 16.47
C ALA A 185 3.95 -8.06 17.51
N TRP A 186 4.48 -7.92 18.71
CA TRP A 186 4.24 -8.84 19.80
C TRP A 186 2.83 -8.74 20.40
N ALA A 187 2.20 -7.57 20.37
CA ALA A 187 0.80 -7.40 20.79
C ALA A 187 -0.20 -7.98 19.78
N MET A 188 0.10 -7.89 18.49
CA MET A 188 -0.75 -8.40 17.40
C MET A 188 -0.49 -9.86 17.01
N ASP A 189 0.55 -10.49 17.56
CA ASP A 189 1.05 -11.81 17.14
C ASP A 189 1.35 -11.88 15.63
N LEU A 190 2.00 -10.83 15.12
CA LEU A 190 2.41 -10.70 13.72
C LEU A 190 3.93 -10.60 13.59
N PRO A 191 4.53 -11.07 12.48
CA PRO A 191 5.97 -10.92 12.29
C PRO A 191 6.34 -9.46 12.11
N LEU A 192 7.50 -9.06 12.65
CA LEU A 192 7.98 -7.66 12.63
C LEU A 192 8.00 -7.04 11.22
N GLY A 193 8.42 -7.80 10.21
CA GLY A 193 8.43 -7.35 8.82
C GLY A 193 7.04 -6.96 8.30
N ARG A 194 6.00 -7.68 8.74
CA ARG A 194 4.61 -7.40 8.37
C ARG A 194 4.11 -6.11 9.01
N VAL A 195 4.42 -5.88 10.29
CA VAL A 195 4.07 -4.64 10.99
C VAL A 195 4.78 -3.44 10.36
N ARG A 196 6.07 -3.55 10.06
CA ARG A 196 6.82 -2.50 9.36
C ARG A 196 6.22 -2.18 7.99
N SER A 197 5.80 -3.20 7.23
CA SER A 197 5.09 -3.01 5.96
C SER A 197 3.74 -2.31 6.14
N LEU A 198 2.95 -2.69 7.16
CA LEU A 198 1.68 -2.02 7.46
C LEU A 198 1.87 -0.55 7.86
N LEU A 199 2.86 -0.25 8.71
CA LEU A 199 3.22 1.11 9.09
C LEU A 199 3.69 1.93 7.89
N ALA A 200 4.47 1.33 6.99
CA ALA A 200 4.90 2.00 5.75
C ALA A 200 3.71 2.32 4.83
N MET A 201 2.71 1.43 4.75
CA MET A 201 1.50 1.65 3.96
C MET A 201 0.55 2.72 4.55
N ASP A 202 0.64 3.05 5.84
CA ASP A 202 -0.22 4.08 6.42
C ASP A 202 0.21 5.51 6.03
N ARG A 203 1.44 5.69 5.56
CA ARG A 203 2.01 6.99 5.18
C ARG A 203 1.10 7.70 4.17
N GLN A 204 0.79 8.96 4.46
CA GLN A 204 -0.02 9.80 3.59
C GLN A 204 0.85 10.47 2.52
N THR A 205 0.30 10.61 1.32
CA THR A 205 0.94 11.36 0.24
C THR A 205 0.88 12.85 0.53
N LEU A 206 1.98 13.56 0.27
CA LEU A 206 2.04 15.02 0.35
C LEU A 206 1.87 15.62 -1.05
N SER A 207 1.34 16.85 -1.11
CA SER A 207 1.27 17.61 -2.35
C SER A 207 2.63 18.18 -2.70
N MET A 208 3.13 17.97 -3.92
CA MET A 208 4.37 18.59 -4.40
C MET A 208 4.26 20.12 -4.52
N ASN A 209 3.03 20.62 -4.67
CA ASN A 209 2.74 22.05 -4.75
C ASN A 209 2.52 22.67 -3.36
N ALA A 210 2.74 21.92 -2.28
CA ALA A 210 2.70 22.51 -0.95
C ALA A 210 3.85 23.53 -0.83
N LEU A 211 3.52 24.71 -0.31
CA LEU A 211 4.50 25.76 -0.02
C LEU A 211 5.42 25.29 1.11
N VAL A 212 6.70 25.62 0.99
CA VAL A 212 7.75 25.29 1.95
C VAL A 212 8.30 26.59 2.52
N GLY A 213 8.13 26.80 3.83
CA GLY A 213 8.55 28.01 4.52
C GLY A 213 7.62 29.21 4.28
N ASP A 214 7.92 30.33 4.94
CA ASP A 214 7.04 31.51 4.98
C ASP A 214 7.43 32.64 4.01
N ALA A 215 8.66 32.64 3.46
CA ALA A 215 9.23 33.84 2.85
C ALA A 215 9.22 33.88 1.30
N ASP A 216 9.45 32.75 0.62
CA ASP A 216 9.85 32.78 -0.79
C ASP A 216 8.89 32.10 -1.77
N GLY A 217 7.70 31.69 -1.34
CA GLY A 217 6.73 31.01 -2.21
C GLY A 217 7.25 29.70 -2.83
N ALA A 218 8.39 29.19 -2.35
CA ALA A 218 9.00 27.96 -2.82
C ALA A 218 8.08 26.77 -2.54
N THR A 219 8.01 25.85 -3.49
CA THR A 219 7.20 24.63 -3.36
C THR A 219 8.09 23.42 -3.14
N ILE A 220 7.51 22.31 -2.66
CA ILE A 220 8.28 21.06 -2.47
C ILE A 220 8.95 20.62 -3.78
N ILE A 221 8.33 20.84 -4.93
CA ILE A 221 8.87 20.41 -6.23
C ILE A 221 10.23 21.05 -6.54
N ASP A 222 10.47 22.28 -6.06
CA ASP A 222 11.70 23.04 -6.34
C ASP A 222 12.93 22.43 -5.64
N PHE A 223 12.71 21.58 -4.62
CA PHE A 223 13.76 20.92 -3.85
C PHE A 223 14.02 19.47 -4.29
N ILE A 224 13.24 18.93 -5.23
CA ILE A 224 13.39 17.55 -5.68
C ILE A 224 14.45 17.51 -6.79
N ALA A 225 15.59 16.87 -6.51
CA ALA A 225 16.62 16.63 -7.50
C ALA A 225 16.15 15.59 -8.55
N ASP A 226 16.42 15.85 -9.83
CA ASP A 226 16.19 14.90 -10.91
C ASP A 226 17.44 14.04 -11.16
N PRO A 227 17.42 12.73 -10.84
CA PRO A 227 18.55 11.84 -11.05
C PRO A 227 18.78 11.46 -12.52
N SER A 228 17.84 11.76 -13.42
CA SER A 228 17.96 11.44 -14.84
C SER A 228 18.78 12.47 -15.62
N VAL A 229 18.95 13.67 -15.08
CA VAL A 229 19.74 14.73 -15.69
C VAL A 229 21.21 14.39 -15.53
N VAL A 230 21.86 14.05 -16.64
CA VAL A 230 23.31 13.86 -16.70
C VAL A 230 23.97 15.22 -16.49
N HIS A 231 24.89 15.30 -15.54
CA HIS A 231 25.61 16.54 -15.28
C HIS A 231 26.44 16.93 -16.52
N PRO A 232 26.45 18.20 -16.96
CA PRO A 232 27.16 18.62 -18.17
C PRO A 232 28.65 18.23 -18.18
N ALA A 233 29.30 18.25 -17.01
CA ALA A 233 30.67 17.79 -16.85
C ALA A 233 30.84 16.29 -17.20
N GLU A 234 29.95 15.43 -16.68
CA GLU A 234 29.98 13.99 -16.98
C GLU A 234 29.67 13.72 -18.46
N SER A 235 28.76 14.48 -19.07
CA SER A 235 28.47 14.40 -20.50
C SER A 235 29.69 14.82 -21.35
N MET A 236 30.44 15.84 -20.92
CA MET A 236 31.66 16.24 -21.60
C MET A 236 32.73 15.16 -21.48
N ASP A 237 32.95 14.64 -20.27
CA ASP A 237 33.93 13.59 -20.01
C ASP A 237 33.65 12.34 -20.84
N THR A 238 32.39 11.87 -20.86
CA THR A 238 31.98 10.74 -21.71
C THR A 238 32.20 11.02 -23.19
N SER A 239 31.88 12.22 -23.69
CA SER A 239 32.13 12.58 -25.09
C SER A 239 33.62 12.63 -25.44
N VAL A 240 34.47 13.09 -24.53
CA VAL A 240 35.93 13.13 -24.69
C VAL A 240 36.50 11.71 -24.69
N HIS A 241 36.06 10.87 -23.74
CA HIS A 241 36.44 9.46 -23.70
C HIS A 241 36.01 8.71 -24.97
N LEU A 242 34.80 8.97 -25.49
CA LEU A 242 34.34 8.38 -26.74
C LEU A 242 35.20 8.81 -27.94
N LYS A 243 35.63 10.07 -28.00
CA LYS A 243 36.59 10.55 -29.02
C LYS A 243 37.93 9.82 -28.90
N TRP A 244 38.48 9.67 -27.69
CA TRP A 244 39.72 8.94 -27.48
C TRP A 244 39.60 7.45 -27.86
N LEU A 245 38.47 6.81 -27.53
CA LEU A 245 38.20 5.44 -27.94
C LEU A 245 38.09 5.30 -29.46
N HIS A 246 37.44 6.25 -30.12
CA HIS A 246 37.34 6.27 -31.58
C HIS A 246 38.69 6.49 -32.25
N ASP A 247 39.55 7.36 -31.72
CA ASP A 247 40.90 7.56 -32.23
C ASP A 247 41.82 6.37 -31.93
N ALA A 248 41.69 5.72 -30.78
CA ALA A 248 42.38 4.47 -30.46
C ALA A 248 41.97 3.35 -31.44
N ALA A 249 40.67 3.25 -31.76
CA ALA A 249 40.15 2.25 -32.68
C ALA A 249 40.75 2.38 -34.10
N LYS A 250 41.14 3.59 -34.54
CA LYS A 250 41.82 3.79 -35.83
C LYS A 250 43.23 3.20 -35.88
N MET A 251 43.87 2.97 -34.72
CA MET A 251 45.21 2.38 -34.65
C MET A 251 45.19 0.84 -34.68
N LEU A 252 44.02 0.24 -34.44
CA LEU A 252 43.85 -1.22 -34.47
C LEU A 252 43.85 -1.72 -35.91
N THR A 253 44.31 -2.96 -36.09
CA THR A 253 44.17 -3.64 -37.37
C THR A 253 42.70 -3.92 -37.68
N HIS A 254 42.37 -4.06 -38.96
CA HIS A 254 40.99 -4.34 -39.38
C HIS A 254 40.40 -5.60 -38.73
N ARG A 255 41.25 -6.62 -38.49
CA ARG A 255 40.88 -7.88 -37.85
C ARG A 255 40.61 -7.72 -36.35
N GLU A 256 41.44 -6.96 -35.64
CA GLU A 256 41.25 -6.66 -34.21
C GLU A 256 39.96 -5.85 -33.99
N LEU A 257 39.73 -4.84 -34.82
CA LEU A 257 38.55 -3.97 -34.73
C LEU A 257 37.25 -4.76 -34.98
N ALA A 258 37.24 -5.66 -35.97
CA ALA A 258 36.08 -6.50 -36.27
C ALA A 258 35.75 -7.46 -35.11
N VAL A 259 36.76 -8.13 -34.55
CA VAL A 259 36.60 -9.01 -33.39
C VAL A 259 36.09 -8.22 -32.16
N LEU A 260 36.58 -7.00 -31.96
CA LEU A 260 36.18 -6.13 -30.85
C LEU A 260 34.73 -5.64 -31.00
N LYS A 261 34.30 -5.28 -32.22
CA LYS A 261 32.90 -4.91 -32.51
C LYS A 261 31.93 -6.04 -32.21
N LEU A 262 32.19 -7.24 -32.73
CA LEU A 262 31.35 -8.42 -32.52
C LEU A 262 31.32 -8.86 -31.06
N ARG A 263 32.44 -8.73 -30.34
CA ARG A 263 32.50 -9.08 -28.91
C ARG A 263 31.68 -8.14 -28.03
N PHE A 264 31.78 -6.84 -28.26
CA PHE A 264 31.13 -5.82 -27.42
C PHE A 264 29.77 -5.35 -27.96
N GLY A 265 29.40 -5.77 -29.18
CA GLY A 265 28.18 -5.34 -29.86
C GLY A 265 28.21 -3.86 -30.26
N LEU A 266 29.35 -3.38 -30.76
CA LEU A 266 29.52 -1.97 -31.12
C LEU A 266 29.02 -1.72 -32.55
N GLY A 267 28.14 -0.72 -32.74
CA GLY A 267 27.65 -0.34 -34.07
C GLY A 267 26.42 -1.12 -34.55
N ASN A 268 25.53 -1.51 -33.62
CA ASN A 268 24.30 -2.30 -33.85
C ASN A 268 24.52 -3.80 -34.10
N GLU A 269 25.68 -4.35 -33.73
CA GLU A 269 25.95 -5.79 -33.73
C GLU A 269 25.54 -6.42 -32.39
N CYS A 270 25.14 -7.69 -32.40
CA CYS A 270 24.90 -8.45 -31.16
C CYS A 270 26.23 -8.85 -30.51
N LYS A 271 26.21 -9.10 -29.19
CA LYS A 271 27.38 -9.62 -28.48
C LYS A 271 27.58 -11.09 -28.82
N HIS A 272 28.75 -11.45 -29.36
CA HIS A 272 29.09 -12.81 -29.71
C HIS A 272 30.07 -13.47 -28.71
N THR A 273 29.95 -14.80 -28.57
CA THR A 273 30.89 -15.60 -27.78
C THR A 273 32.23 -15.78 -28.51
N LEU A 274 33.30 -16.16 -27.80
CA LEU A 274 34.62 -16.35 -28.43
C LEU A 274 34.60 -17.47 -29.49
N GLU A 275 33.76 -18.48 -29.27
CA GLU A 275 33.60 -19.62 -30.17
C GLU A 275 32.82 -19.26 -31.43
N GLU A 276 31.77 -18.44 -31.30
CA GLU A 276 31.01 -17.89 -32.43
C GLU A 276 31.89 -17.01 -33.31
N ILE A 277 32.63 -16.07 -32.70
CA ILE A 277 33.57 -15.21 -33.43
C ILE A 277 34.67 -16.07 -34.07
N GLY A 278 35.19 -17.07 -33.35
CA GLY A 278 36.20 -17.99 -33.90
C GLY A 278 35.69 -18.74 -35.13
N SER A 279 34.44 -19.21 -35.09
CA SER A 279 33.80 -19.90 -36.20
C SER A 279 33.63 -18.99 -37.43
N GLU A 280 33.28 -17.72 -37.22
CA GLU A 280 33.13 -16.72 -38.30
C GLU A 280 34.46 -16.38 -38.99
N PHE A 281 35.56 -16.27 -38.23
CA PHE A 281 36.89 -15.97 -38.76
C PHE A 281 37.72 -17.21 -39.14
N GLY A 282 37.18 -18.42 -38.94
CA GLY A 282 37.89 -19.68 -39.20
C GLY A 282 39.09 -19.92 -38.28
N ILE A 283 39.00 -19.51 -37.01
CA ILE A 283 40.07 -19.61 -36.01
C ILE A 283 39.56 -20.23 -34.70
N SER A 284 40.45 -20.81 -33.91
CA SER A 284 40.13 -21.22 -32.52
C SER A 284 39.70 -20.03 -31.66
N GLY A 285 38.75 -20.25 -30.75
CA GLY A 285 38.32 -19.25 -29.77
C GLY A 285 39.47 -18.73 -28.89
N GLU A 286 40.49 -19.55 -28.61
CA GLU A 286 41.68 -19.12 -27.87
C GLU A 286 42.49 -18.08 -28.67
N ARG A 287 42.52 -18.22 -30.00
CA ARG A 287 43.19 -17.24 -30.85
C ARG A 287 42.42 -15.93 -30.93
N VAL A 288 41.08 -15.98 -30.92
CA VAL A 288 40.23 -14.78 -30.79
C VAL A 288 40.47 -14.06 -29.46
N ARG A 289 40.62 -14.82 -28.37
CA ARG A 289 40.97 -14.28 -27.04
C ARG A 289 42.31 -13.56 -27.05
N GLN A 290 43.34 -14.12 -27.71
CA GLN A 290 44.64 -13.46 -27.87
C GLN A 290 44.51 -12.14 -28.63
N ILE A 291 43.84 -12.14 -29.79
CA ILE A 291 43.60 -10.93 -30.60
C ILE A 291 42.84 -9.86 -29.79
N LEU A 292 41.86 -10.25 -28.98
CA LEU A 292 41.15 -9.33 -28.08
C LEU A 292 42.04 -8.74 -26.99
N ALA A 293 42.92 -9.56 -26.40
CA ALA A 293 43.84 -9.10 -25.37
C ALA A 293 44.81 -8.05 -25.95
N ASP A 294 45.40 -8.34 -27.11
CA ASP A 294 46.30 -7.44 -27.82
C ASP A 294 45.59 -6.11 -28.16
N ALA A 295 44.40 -6.19 -28.75
CA ALA A 295 43.58 -5.02 -29.08
C ALA A 295 43.24 -4.14 -27.86
N VAL A 296 42.85 -4.76 -26.74
CA VAL A 296 42.54 -4.04 -25.49
C VAL A 296 43.79 -3.39 -24.90
N GLU A 297 44.94 -4.04 -25.00
CA GLU A 297 46.22 -3.49 -24.54
C GLU A 297 46.66 -2.28 -25.38
N THR A 298 46.50 -2.34 -26.71
CA THR A 298 46.71 -1.20 -27.61
C THR A 298 45.79 -0.03 -27.24
N ILE A 299 44.50 -0.27 -26.99
CA ILE A 299 43.57 0.79 -26.57
C ILE A 299 43.98 1.38 -25.22
N ARG A 300 44.33 0.54 -24.24
CA ARG A 300 44.75 1.00 -22.90
C ARG A 300 46.01 1.85 -22.96
N SER A 301 47.01 1.43 -23.72
CA SER A 301 48.26 2.20 -23.87
C SER A 301 48.01 3.56 -24.53
N PHE A 302 47.13 3.65 -25.53
CA PHE A 302 46.72 4.89 -26.17
C PHE A 302 45.95 5.82 -25.23
N VAL A 303 44.96 5.29 -24.51
CA VAL A 303 44.19 6.08 -23.53
C VAL A 303 45.10 6.56 -22.40
N LYS A 304 46.05 5.74 -21.94
CA LYS A 304 47.03 6.12 -20.92
C LYS A 304 47.97 7.23 -21.40
N SER A 305 48.36 7.25 -22.67
CA SER A 305 49.21 8.33 -23.21
C SER A 305 48.44 9.66 -23.35
N LYS A 306 47.15 9.61 -23.70
CA LYS A 306 46.27 10.80 -23.76
C LYS A 306 45.81 11.30 -22.39
N GLY A 307 45.59 10.37 -21.45
CA GLY A 307 45.13 10.63 -20.08
C GLY A 307 46.17 11.17 -19.11
N GLN A 308 47.45 11.34 -19.52
CA GLN A 308 48.48 11.97 -18.69
C GLN A 308 48.45 13.51 -18.68
N SER A 309 47.37 14.14 -19.15
CA SER A 309 47.10 15.54 -18.80
C SER A 309 46.65 15.61 -17.34
N LYS A 310 47.62 15.92 -16.45
CA LYS A 310 47.55 16.25 -15.01
C LYS A 310 46.23 15.93 -14.28
N PRO A 311 46.27 15.20 -13.15
CA PRO A 311 45.13 15.19 -12.25
C PRO A 311 44.89 16.62 -11.79
N VAL A 312 43.71 17.17 -12.08
CA VAL A 312 43.23 18.34 -11.35
C VAL A 312 43.14 17.89 -9.90
N MET A 313 44.07 18.40 -9.08
CA MET A 313 44.00 18.25 -7.64
C MET A 313 42.68 18.87 -7.17
N ASN A 314 41.65 18.04 -6.98
CA ASN A 314 40.61 18.37 -6.04
C ASN A 314 41.22 18.25 -4.63
N LYS A 315 41.80 19.36 -4.16
CA LYS A 315 41.82 19.65 -2.72
C LYS A 315 40.37 19.90 -2.30
N MET A 316 40.00 19.34 -1.14
CA MET A 316 38.65 19.31 -0.53
C MET A 316 37.80 18.16 -1.09
N THR A 317 37.39 17.14 -0.34
CA THR A 317 37.09 17.04 1.09
C THR A 317 37.39 15.63 1.62
N ALA A 318 38.06 15.55 2.75
CA ALA A 318 38.06 14.37 3.61
C ALA A 318 36.76 14.37 4.42
N ALA A 319 35.87 13.40 4.18
CA ALA A 319 34.93 12.83 5.15
C ALA A 319 34.00 11.81 4.48
N ALA A 320 34.32 10.52 4.57
CA ALA A 320 33.34 9.43 4.70
C ALA A 320 34.08 8.10 4.93
N ASN A 321 33.86 7.52 6.12
CA ASN A 321 34.36 6.21 6.54
C ASN A 321 33.76 5.06 5.70
N PRO A 322 34.48 3.92 5.56
CA PRO A 322 33.95 2.70 4.98
C PRO A 322 33.33 1.77 6.04
N CYS A 323 32.12 1.29 5.79
CA CYS A 323 31.58 0.01 6.27
C CYS A 323 31.22 -0.76 5.00
N GLY A 324 31.63 -1.99 4.73
CA GLY A 324 32.05 -3.05 5.63
C GLY A 324 31.14 -4.26 5.40
N ASP A 325 31.04 -4.75 4.16
CA ASP A 325 30.34 -5.99 3.83
C ASP A 325 31.35 -7.15 3.77
N ALA A 326 31.40 -7.95 4.83
CA ALA A 326 32.09 -9.23 4.87
C ALA A 326 31.06 -10.36 4.84
N ALA A 327 31.02 -11.07 3.71
CA ALA A 327 30.30 -12.32 3.56
C ALA A 327 31.03 -13.45 4.31
N ALA A 328 30.29 -14.24 5.09
CA ALA A 328 30.77 -15.40 5.84
C ALA A 328 30.73 -16.70 4.99
N PRO A 329 31.60 -17.70 5.27
CA PRO A 329 31.53 -19.04 4.69
C PRO A 329 30.78 -20.04 5.59
N ALA A 330 30.33 -21.13 4.95
CA ALA A 330 29.59 -22.24 5.52
C ALA A 330 30.41 -23.19 6.42
N SER A 331 29.76 -23.86 7.39
CA SER A 331 30.10 -25.24 7.79
C SER A 331 29.01 -25.88 8.65
N THR A 332 29.04 -27.22 8.64
CA THR A 332 28.04 -28.22 8.99
C THR A 332 28.24 -28.82 10.40
N THR A 333 27.13 -29.26 11.01
CA THR A 333 26.92 -30.40 11.94
C THR A 333 27.78 -30.58 13.21
N SER A 334 27.13 -30.62 14.38
CA SER A 334 27.19 -31.77 15.34
C SER A 334 26.16 -31.60 16.48
N GLY A 335 25.67 -32.73 17.04
CA GLY A 335 24.44 -32.84 17.81
C GLY A 335 24.50 -32.49 19.31
N LYS A 336 23.30 -32.39 19.92
CA LYS A 336 23.05 -32.23 21.37
C LYS A 336 22.44 -33.50 21.98
N PRO A 337 22.72 -33.83 23.25
CA PRO A 337 21.83 -34.65 24.07
C PRO A 337 20.72 -33.78 24.71
N LYS A 338 19.59 -34.45 25.01
CA LYS A 338 18.37 -33.89 25.60
C LYS A 338 18.50 -33.71 27.11
N THR A 339 18.03 -32.57 27.64
CA THR A 339 17.45 -32.44 29.00
C THR A 339 16.34 -31.40 28.99
N ALA A 340 15.21 -31.73 29.63
CA ALA A 340 13.96 -30.99 29.64
C ALA A 340 13.97 -29.80 30.64
N GLY A 341 13.28 -28.71 30.28
CA GLY A 341 12.95 -27.61 31.20
C GLY A 341 12.78 -26.25 30.49
N LEU A 342 11.57 -25.68 30.55
CA LEU A 342 11.09 -24.45 29.88
C LEU A 342 11.02 -24.50 28.34
N ALA A 343 9.82 -24.78 27.82
CA ALA A 343 9.49 -24.59 26.41
C ALA A 343 9.38 -23.09 26.07
N MET A 344 10.50 -22.47 25.72
CA MET A 344 10.54 -21.24 24.94
C MET A 344 10.39 -21.62 23.45
N ARG A 345 9.32 -21.18 22.78
CA ARG A 345 9.29 -21.16 21.31
C ARG A 345 10.20 -20.02 20.84
N SER A 346 11.50 -20.27 20.77
CA SER A 346 12.44 -19.39 20.07
C SER A 346 12.32 -19.65 18.57
N VAL A 347 11.91 -18.64 17.81
CA VAL A 347 12.05 -18.64 16.34
C VAL A 347 13.55 -18.58 16.05
N GLU A 348 14.09 -19.64 15.45
CA GLU A 348 15.53 -19.96 15.35
C GLU A 348 16.39 -19.02 14.49
N SER A 349 15.90 -17.83 14.11
CA SER A 349 16.64 -16.95 13.18
C SER A 349 17.07 -15.59 13.73
N ASN A 350 16.85 -15.24 15.01
CA ASN A 350 17.45 -14.03 15.60
C ASN A 350 17.50 -14.08 17.15
N PRO A 351 18.68 -14.21 17.78
CA PRO A 351 18.82 -14.23 19.25
C PRO A 351 18.52 -12.88 19.94
N ASN A 352 18.27 -11.81 19.16
CA ASN A 352 17.99 -10.46 19.65
C ASN A 352 16.49 -10.14 19.82
N HIS A 353 15.55 -11.03 19.47
CA HIS A 353 14.10 -10.74 19.51
C HIS A 353 13.53 -10.42 20.93
N HIS A 354 14.35 -10.49 21.98
CA HIS A 354 13.91 -10.27 23.36
C HIS A 354 14.49 -9.00 24.00
N ILE A 355 15.31 -8.24 23.27
CA ILE A 355 15.89 -6.99 23.77
C ILE A 355 15.79 -5.91 22.70
N TRP A 356 15.25 -4.75 23.05
CA TRP A 356 15.19 -3.60 22.15
C TRP A 356 15.67 -2.34 22.84
N ASN A 357 16.14 -1.40 22.03
CA ASN A 357 16.71 -0.13 22.49
C ASN A 357 15.71 1.00 22.23
N ASN A 358 15.42 1.81 23.24
CA ASN A 358 14.68 3.05 23.10
C ASN A 358 15.52 4.20 23.69
N ASN A 359 15.91 5.16 22.84
CA ASN A 359 16.70 6.35 23.22
C ASN A 359 17.96 6.05 24.06
N GLY A 360 18.66 4.96 23.75
CA GLY A 360 19.92 4.59 24.41
C GLY A 360 19.74 3.74 25.67
N ILE A 361 18.53 3.34 26.03
CA ILE A 361 18.25 2.41 27.13
C ILE A 361 17.72 1.11 26.55
N TRP A 362 18.39 0.00 26.89
CA TRP A 362 17.95 -1.34 26.51
C TRP A 362 16.84 -1.86 27.44
N PHE A 363 15.83 -2.52 26.88
CA PHE A 363 14.69 -3.13 27.58
C PHE A 363 14.56 -4.59 27.22
N CYS A 364 14.03 -5.40 28.14
CA CYS A 364 13.68 -6.79 27.90
C CYS A 364 12.21 -7.06 28.25
N ASN A 365 11.57 -7.91 27.44
CA ASN A 365 10.23 -8.43 27.68
C ASN A 365 10.32 -9.87 28.18
N LEU A 366 9.76 -10.13 29.35
CA LEU A 366 9.73 -11.45 29.97
C LEU A 366 8.27 -11.90 30.14
N MET A 367 8.05 -13.18 29.86
CA MET A 367 6.79 -13.87 30.18
C MET A 367 7.02 -14.65 31.48
N VAL A 368 6.45 -14.15 32.58
CA VAL A 368 6.52 -14.83 33.88
C VAL A 368 5.22 -15.57 34.11
N LYS A 369 5.30 -16.88 34.32
CA LYS A 369 4.14 -17.67 34.77
C LYS A 369 4.03 -17.54 36.28
N SER A 370 2.90 -17.04 36.76
CA SER A 370 2.56 -17.10 38.18
C SER A 370 2.29 -18.55 38.59
N ALA A 371 2.49 -18.88 39.87
CA ALA A 371 2.16 -20.18 40.45
C ALA A 371 0.69 -20.60 40.19
N ALA A 372 -0.22 -19.64 40.01
CA ALA A 372 -1.63 -19.86 39.65
C ALA A 372 -1.88 -20.15 38.15
N GLY A 373 -0.83 -20.38 37.35
CA GLY A 373 -0.94 -20.69 35.92
C GLY A 373 -1.22 -19.48 35.00
N GLN A 374 -1.47 -18.30 35.56
CA GLN A 374 -1.62 -17.07 34.79
C GLN A 374 -0.25 -16.57 34.29
N SER A 375 -0.15 -16.34 32.98
CA SER A 375 1.05 -15.76 32.35
C SER A 375 0.97 -14.23 32.43
N LYS A 376 1.86 -13.62 33.21
CA LYS A 376 2.00 -12.18 33.35
C LYS A 376 3.19 -11.69 32.52
N ARG A 377 2.94 -10.65 31.74
CA ARG A 377 3.93 -9.99 30.90
C ARG A 377 4.63 -8.90 31.72
N ILE A 378 5.95 -8.95 31.84
CA ILE A 378 6.76 -7.99 32.60
C ILE A 378 7.78 -7.38 31.64
N ARG A 379 7.86 -6.04 31.65
CA ARG A 379 8.89 -5.27 30.95
C ARG A 379 9.85 -4.74 31.99
N GLU A 380 11.14 -4.98 31.79
CA GLU A 380 12.20 -4.42 32.63
C GLU A 380 13.22 -3.65 31.81
N SER A 381 13.65 -2.49 32.32
CA SER A 381 14.78 -1.74 31.78
C SER A 381 16.09 -2.38 32.22
N LEU A 382 16.96 -2.64 31.24
CA LEU A 382 18.29 -3.21 31.48
C LEU A 382 19.32 -2.13 31.86
N HIS A 383 18.95 -0.84 31.77
CA HIS A 383 19.76 0.31 32.19
C HIS A 383 21.21 0.30 31.67
N THR A 384 21.43 -0.21 30.45
CA THR A 384 22.71 -0.15 29.75
C THR A 384 22.56 0.69 28.48
N LYS A 385 23.69 1.20 27.98
CA LYS A 385 23.83 1.70 26.60
C LYS A 385 24.45 0.63 25.68
N ASN A 386 25.20 -0.32 26.24
CA ASN A 386 25.89 -1.38 25.52
C ASN A 386 24.99 -2.63 25.31
N VAL A 387 25.03 -3.18 24.09
CA VAL A 387 24.23 -4.35 23.65
C VAL A 387 24.65 -5.62 24.38
N ASP A 388 25.97 -5.84 24.56
CA ASP A 388 26.47 -7.08 25.15
C ASP A 388 26.21 -7.13 26.65
N GLU A 389 26.29 -5.98 27.32
CA GLU A 389 25.92 -5.84 28.73
C GLU A 389 24.40 -6.01 28.93
N ALA A 390 23.59 -5.54 27.97
CA ALA A 390 22.14 -5.80 27.97
C ALA A 390 21.85 -7.31 27.88
N ARG A 391 22.58 -8.06 27.05
CA ARG A 391 22.44 -9.52 26.94
C ARG A 391 22.76 -10.24 28.24
N MET A 392 23.86 -9.87 28.89
CA MET A 392 24.23 -10.44 30.19
C MET A 392 23.17 -10.17 31.25
N ARG A 393 22.63 -8.95 31.31
CA ARG A 393 21.56 -8.59 32.27
C ARG A 393 20.25 -9.32 31.99
N ARG A 394 19.86 -9.48 30.72
CA ARG A 394 18.73 -10.33 30.34
C ARG A 394 18.92 -11.76 30.83
N ASP A 395 20.07 -12.36 30.56
CA ASP A 395 20.33 -13.76 30.89
C ASP A 395 20.36 -13.99 32.41
N ALA A 396 20.86 -13.01 33.18
CA ALA A 396 20.74 -12.98 34.63
C ALA A 396 19.27 -12.86 35.08
N MET A 397 18.50 -11.96 34.46
CA MET A 397 17.04 -11.86 34.43
C MET A 397 16.31 -13.22 34.42
N ILE A 398 16.53 -13.95 33.33
CA ILE A 398 15.90 -15.23 33.05
C ILE A 398 16.30 -16.28 34.11
N ARG A 399 17.56 -16.26 34.56
CA ARG A 399 18.04 -17.15 35.63
C ARG A 399 17.39 -16.86 36.98
N LEU A 400 17.20 -15.59 37.34
CA LEU A 400 16.53 -15.20 38.59
C LEU A 400 15.05 -15.61 38.62
N HIS A 401 14.32 -15.44 37.52
CA HIS A 401 12.91 -15.83 37.49
C HIS A 401 12.68 -17.34 37.31
N SER A 402 13.61 -18.05 36.65
CA SER A 402 13.56 -19.52 36.59
C SER A 402 13.88 -20.15 37.96
N THR A 403 14.83 -19.59 38.71
CA THR A 403 15.15 -20.05 40.07
C THR A 403 14.01 -19.74 41.05
N GLN A 404 13.42 -18.53 41.00
CA GLN A 404 12.22 -18.20 41.80
C GLN A 404 11.01 -19.09 41.49
N SER A 405 10.82 -19.50 40.23
CA SER A 405 9.78 -20.47 39.86
C SER A 405 10.08 -21.89 40.36
N SER A 406 11.36 -22.26 40.55
CA SER A 406 11.76 -23.56 41.11
C SER A 406 11.75 -23.61 42.64
N ILE A 407 11.86 -22.45 43.31
CA ILE A 407 11.79 -22.34 44.79
C ILE A 407 10.33 -22.24 45.27
N ALA A 408 9.42 -21.79 44.40
CA ALA A 408 7.98 -21.65 44.69
C ALA A 408 7.12 -22.86 44.29
N ALA A 409 7.74 -23.93 43.76
CA ALA A 409 7.13 -25.23 43.46
C ALA A 409 7.66 -26.26 44.45
#